data_AF-F4G0H2-F1
#
_entry.id   AF-F4G0H2-F1
#
_cell.length_a   1.000
_cell.length_b   1.000
_cell.length_c   1.000
_cell.angle_alpha   90.00
_cell.angle_beta   90.00
_cell.angle_gamma   90.00
#
_symmetry.space_group_name_H-M   'P 1'
#
loop_
_entity.id
_entity.type
_entity.pdbx_description
1 polymer ?
#
loop_
_entity_poly.entity_id
_entity_poly.type
_entity_poly.pdbx_seq_one_letter_code
_entity_poly.pdbx_strand_id
1 'polypeptide(L)'
;MTLLKEVTAALKENRPLFAFMLIKQYVEDHQLLDESEECLNLVKAVKVMPWLNDESWRYFVPSLPEEEIKLLALRIQNCIKVE
;
A
#
# COMPACT_ATOMS: atom_id res chain seq x y z
N MET A 1 8.95 7.58 -10.48
CA MET A 1 8.78 6.11 -10.40
C MET A 1 7.35 5.82 -10.00
N THR A 2 6.74 4.69 -10.39
CA THR A 2 5.34 4.39 -10.06
C THR A 2 5.27 3.41 -8.89
N LEU A 3 4.37 3.65 -7.92
CA LEU A 3 4.17 2.79 -6.74
C LEU A 3 4.07 1.31 -7.12
N LEU A 4 3.29 1.00 -8.17
CA LEU A 4 3.11 -0.36 -8.66
C LEU A 4 4.43 -1.06 -9.04
N LYS A 5 5.40 -0.34 -9.63
CA LYS A 5 6.69 -0.93 -10.01
C LYS A 5 7.52 -1.32 -8.79
N GLU A 6 7.53 -0.47 -7.77
CA GLU A 6 8.27 -0.72 -6.52
C GLU A 6 7.66 -1.87 -5.73
N VAL A 7 6.33 -1.88 -5.60
CA VAL A 7 5.58 -2.99 -4.99
C VAL A 7 5.84 -4.30 -5.72
N THR A 8 5.79 -4.30 -7.05
CA THR A 8 6.06 -5.51 -7.85
C THR A 8 7.49 -6.00 -7.67
N ALA A 9 8.48 -5.11 -7.57
CA ALA A 9 9.86 -5.49 -7.32
C ALA A 9 10.03 -6.12 -5.93
N ALA A 10 9.41 -5.53 -4.90
CA ALA A 10 9.44 -6.06 -3.54
C ALA A 10 8.80 -7.47 -3.44
N LEU A 11 7.70 -7.71 -4.15
CA LEU A 11 7.05 -9.01 -4.18
C LEU A 11 7.91 -10.07 -4.88
N LYS A 12 8.56 -9.74 -6.00
CA LYS A 12 9.51 -10.64 -6.68
C LYS A 12 10.68 -11.07 -5.80
N GLU A 13 11.06 -10.22 -4.84
CA GLU A 13 12.10 -10.51 -3.85
C GLU A 13 11.55 -11.23 -2.60
N ASN A 14 10.30 -11.70 -2.64
CA ASN A 14 9.59 -12.36 -1.54
C ASN A 14 9.52 -11.49 -0.27
N ARG A 15 9.30 -10.17 -0.44
CA ARG A 15 9.15 -9.19 0.65
C ARG A 15 7.75 -8.56 0.67
N PRO A 16 6.68 -9.32 0.94
CA PRO A 16 5.31 -8.79 0.95
C PRO A 16 5.10 -7.72 2.03
N LEU A 17 5.72 -7.90 3.20
CA LEU A 17 5.74 -6.92 4.28
C LEU A 17 6.26 -5.55 3.82
N PHE A 18 7.38 -5.57 3.11
CA PHE A 18 8.00 -4.36 2.58
C PHE A 18 7.12 -3.73 1.49
N ALA A 19 6.46 -4.55 0.66
CA ALA A 19 5.51 -4.07 -0.33
C ALA A 19 4.34 -3.29 0.32
N PHE A 20 3.76 -3.78 1.42
CA PHE A 20 2.74 -3.03 2.15
C PHE A 20 3.26 -1.73 2.76
N MET A 21 4.49 -1.75 3.30
CA MET A 21 5.12 -0.54 3.81
C MET A 21 5.28 0.52 2.73
N LEU A 22 5.68 0.14 1.50
CA LEU A 22 5.77 1.07 0.38
C LEU A 22 4.41 1.70 0.05
N ILE A 23 3.33 0.91 0.08
CA ILE A 23 1.96 1.41 -0.14
C ILE A 23 1.58 2.41 0.96
N LYS A 24 1.86 2.08 2.22
CA LYS A 24 1.60 2.97 3.37
C LYS A 24 2.40 4.27 3.27
N GLN A 25 3.70 4.18 3.03
CA GLN A 25 4.59 5.33 2.87
C GLN A 25 4.09 6.26 1.76
N TYR A 26 3.71 5.69 0.62
CA TYR A 26 3.19 6.46 -0.50
C TYR A 26 1.92 7.24 -0.15
N VAL A 27 1.03 6.65 0.66
CA VAL A 27 -0.18 7.31 1.16
C VAL A 27 0.10 8.42 2.19
N GLU A 28 1.18 8.31 2.95
CA GLU A 28 1.57 9.34 3.92
C GLU A 28 2.32 10.51 3.26
N ASP A 29 3.10 10.23 2.21
CA ASP A 29 3.93 11.22 1.51
C ASP A 29 3.14 12.10 0.52
N HIS A 30 1.93 11.69 0.14
CA HIS A 30 1.16 12.35 -0.92
C HIS A 30 -0.27 12.70 -0.50
N GLN A 31 -0.85 13.69 -1.19
CA GLN A 31 -2.23 14.11 -1.00
C GLN A 31 -3.18 13.32 -1.89
N LEU A 32 -4.43 13.17 -1.43
CA LEU A 32 -5.51 12.60 -2.23
C LEU A 32 -5.73 13.46 -3.49
N LEU A 33 -5.81 12.79 -4.63
CA LEU A 33 -6.26 13.40 -5.90
C LEU A 33 -7.78 13.40 -5.97
N ASP A 34 -8.38 12.29 -5.53
CA ASP A 34 -9.81 12.03 -5.56
C ASP A 34 -10.35 11.92 -4.14
N GLU A 35 -11.27 12.82 -3.80
CA GLU A 35 -11.98 12.85 -2.51
C GLU A 35 -13.24 11.97 -2.52
N SER A 36 -13.39 11.09 -3.52
CA SER A 36 -14.43 10.07 -3.51
C SER A 36 -14.38 9.23 -2.23
N GLU A 37 -15.57 8.81 -1.77
CA GLU A 37 -15.70 8.00 -0.57
C GLU A 37 -14.88 6.69 -0.65
N GLU A 38 -14.76 6.12 -1.85
CA GLU A 38 -13.92 4.94 -2.10
C GLU A 38 -12.44 5.24 -1.79
N CYS A 39 -11.88 6.32 -2.35
CA CYS A 39 -10.49 6.68 -2.15
C CYS A 39 -10.19 7.08 -0.70
N LEU A 40 -11.11 7.81 -0.05
CA LEU A 40 -11.02 8.15 1.37
C LEU A 40 -10.98 6.89 2.25
N ASN A 41 -11.89 5.95 2.02
CA ASN A 41 -11.94 4.70 2.78
C ASN A 41 -10.69 3.85 2.55
N LEU A 42 -10.21 3.77 1.31
CA LEU A 42 -9.02 3.01 0.95
C LEU A 42 -7.76 3.59 1.59
N VAL A 43 -7.56 4.91 1.50
CA VAL A 43 -6.43 5.60 2.14
C VAL A 43 -6.49 5.48 3.65
N LYS A 44 -7.67 5.61 4.25
CA LYS A 44 -7.85 5.43 5.70
C LYS A 44 -7.49 4.01 6.14
N ALA A 45 -7.90 2.99 5.39
CA ALA A 45 -7.56 1.60 5.67
C ALA A 45 -6.05 1.34 5.58
N VAL A 46 -5.36 1.93 4.60
CA VAL A 46 -3.90 1.82 4.49
C VAL A 46 -3.19 2.57 5.63
N LYS A 47 -3.69 3.75 6.02
CA LYS A 47 -3.09 4.54 7.11
C LYS A 47 -3.13 3.84 8.48
N VAL A 48 -4.10 2.96 8.72
CA VAL A 48 -4.15 2.19 9.98
C VAL A 48 -3.29 0.93 9.97
N MET A 49 -2.65 0.59 8.83
CA MET A 49 -1.69 -0.52 8.79
C MET A 49 -0.50 -0.23 9.72
N PRO A 50 0.02 -1.25 10.42
CA PRO A 50 1.17 -1.09 11.32
C PRO A 50 2.45 -0.70 10.54
N TRP A 51 3.56 -0.41 11.22
CA TRP A 51 4.88 -0.25 10.57
C TRP A 51 5.73 -1.51 10.72
N LEU A 52 6.72 -1.76 9.85
CA LEU A 52 7.48 -3.03 9.83
C LEU A 52 8.06 -3.46 11.18
N ASN A 53 8.39 -2.51 12.05
CA ASN A 53 8.92 -2.73 13.39
C ASN A 53 7.85 -3.06 14.44
N ASP A 54 6.57 -2.99 14.07
CA ASP A 54 5.43 -3.32 14.92
C ASP A 54 5.17 -4.83 14.87
N GLU A 55 5.07 -5.45 16.05
CA GLU A 55 4.82 -6.89 16.19
C GLU A 55 3.49 -7.34 15.57
N SER A 56 2.56 -6.40 15.33
CA SER A 56 1.26 -6.63 14.71
C SER A 56 1.36 -7.24 13.31
N TRP A 57 2.45 -6.98 12.56
CA TRP A 57 2.64 -7.61 11.24
C TRP A 57 2.73 -9.14 11.34
N ARG A 58 3.14 -9.73 12.47
CA ARG A 58 3.10 -11.21 12.60
C ARG A 58 1.68 -11.78 12.53
N TYR A 59 0.68 -10.99 12.89
CA TYR A 59 -0.72 -11.39 12.94
C TYR A 59 -1.51 -11.03 11.68
N PHE A 60 -1.20 -9.88 11.06
CA PHE A 60 -1.98 -9.35 9.94
C PHE A 60 -1.53 -9.82 8.54
N VAL A 61 -0.36 -10.45 8.43
CA VAL A 61 0.38 -10.54 7.16
C VAL A 61 0.27 -11.84 6.41
N PRO A 62 0.09 -13.01 7.05
CA PRO A 62 0.07 -14.23 6.28
C PRO A 62 -1.33 -14.48 5.72
N SER A 63 -1.68 -13.89 4.56
CA SER A 63 -2.75 -14.44 3.69
C SER A 63 -2.96 -13.75 2.34
N LEU A 64 -2.57 -12.49 2.15
CA LEU A 64 -2.90 -11.76 0.92
C LEU A 64 -2.08 -12.27 -0.29
N PRO A 65 -2.73 -12.73 -1.37
CA PRO A 65 -2.04 -13.11 -2.60
C PRO A 65 -1.30 -11.92 -3.22
N GLU A 66 -0.18 -12.17 -3.91
CA GLU A 66 0.61 -11.10 -4.55
C GLU A 66 -0.22 -10.21 -5.48
N GLU A 67 -1.18 -10.79 -6.19
CA GLU A 67 -2.07 -10.06 -7.11
C GLU A 67 -2.98 -9.07 -6.36
N GLU A 68 -3.44 -9.41 -5.15
CA GLU A 68 -4.23 -8.49 -4.34
C GLU A 68 -3.40 -7.32 -3.82
N ILE A 69 -2.13 -7.56 -3.48
CA ILE A 69 -1.19 -6.51 -3.07
C ILE A 69 -0.91 -5.55 -4.24
N LYS A 70 -0.72 -6.09 -5.45
CA LYS A 70 -0.55 -5.28 -6.67
C LYS A 70 -1.82 -4.48 -6.98
N LEU A 71 -3.00 -5.09 -6.85
CA LEU A 71 -4.28 -4.41 -7.04
C LEU A 71 -4.45 -3.25 -6.05
N LEU A 72 -4.13 -3.47 -4.78
CA LEU A 72 -4.17 -2.43 -3.75
C LEU A 72 -3.25 -1.26 -4.12
N ALA A 73 -2.01 -1.54 -4.51
CA ALA A 73 -1.05 -0.52 -4.93
C ALA A 73 -1.56 0.29 -6.14
N LEU A 74 -2.16 -0.38 -7.13
CA LEU A 74 -2.74 0.28 -8.29
C LEU A 74 -3.92 1.20 -7.91
N ARG A 75 -4.83 0.73 -7.05
CA ARG A 75 -5.98 1.54 -6.61
C ARG A 75 -5.53 2.77 -5.82
N ILE A 76 -4.59 2.60 -4.90
CA ILE A 76 -3.99 3.71 -4.15
C ILE A 76 -3.32 4.70 -5.09
N GLN A 77 -2.57 4.22 -6.08
CA GLN A 77 -1.92 5.08 -7.06
C GLN A 77 -2.93 5.95 -7.83
N ASN A 78 -4.11 5.41 -8.13
CA ASN A 78 -5.17 6.16 -8.82
C ASN A 78 -5.87 7.19 -7.90
N CYS A 79 -5.91 6.94 -6.60
CA CYS A 79 -6.52 7.83 -5.61
C CYS A 79 -5.64 9.02 -5.21
N ILE A 80 -4.34 8.98 -5.51
CA ILE A 80 -3.35 9.90 -4.97
C ILE A 80 -2.73 10.74 -6.08
N LYS A 81 -2.53 12.03 -5.80
CA LYS A 81 -1.91 12.97 -6.72
C LYS A 81 -0.40 12.82 -6.62
N VAL A 82 0.24 12.44 -7.71
CA VAL A 82 1.70 12.50 -7.84
C VAL A 82 2.04 13.82 -8.51
N GLU A 83 2.73 14.71 -7.80
CA GLU A 83 3.31 15.92 -8.40
C GLU A 83 4.66 15.63 -9.07
#